data_AF-A0A1K1RQ51-F1
#
_entry.id   AF-A0A1K1RQ51-F1
#
_cell.length_a   1.000
_cell.length_b   1.000
_cell.length_c   1.000
_cell.angle_alpha   90.00
_cell.angle_beta   90.00
_cell.angle_gamma   90.00
#
_symmetry.space_group_name_H-M   'P 1'
#
loop_
_entity.id
_entity.type
_entity.pdbx_description
1 polymer ?
#
loop_
_entity_poly.entity_id
_entity_poly.type
_entity_poly.pdbx_seq_one_letter_code
_entity_poly.pdbx_strand_id
1 'polypeptide(L)'
;MDRNRYGVHRMPRQLWEAIRIVFPEAAFLVCGYAPVGQPEPPEVLIDTDWDAFAADGRNPANVSPEWVAYYRDGNMAILAGFDLTIVGFPFVVADKIDQVLAMEGTNLRELTREEFGHESQWPFLATVVK
;
A
#
# COMPACT_ATOMS: atom_id res chain seq x y z
N MET A 1 6.62 -15.72 -7.20
CA MET A 1 6.30 -14.75 -6.15
C MET A 1 6.42 -15.45 -4.81
N ASP A 2 7.27 -14.94 -3.94
CA ASP A 2 7.28 -15.36 -2.54
C ASP A 2 6.08 -14.69 -1.84
N ARG A 3 4.98 -15.42 -1.73
CA ARG A 3 3.71 -14.95 -1.12
C ARG A 3 3.85 -14.49 0.34
N ASN A 4 4.98 -14.77 0.98
CA ASN A 4 5.24 -14.43 2.37
C ASN A 4 6.29 -13.33 2.56
N ARG A 5 6.85 -12.73 1.49
CA ARG A 5 7.93 -11.73 1.58
C ARG A 5 7.63 -10.60 2.57
N TYR A 6 6.36 -10.19 2.68
CA TYR A 6 5.93 -9.08 3.54
C TYR A 6 5.12 -9.50 4.77
N GLY A 7 5.08 -10.80 5.06
CA GLY A 7 4.27 -11.35 6.16
C GLY A 7 2.82 -10.87 6.07
N VAL A 8 2.19 -10.67 7.23
CA VAL A 8 0.77 -10.26 7.33
C VAL A 8 0.47 -8.89 6.69
N HIS A 9 1.47 -8.05 6.49
CA HIS A 9 1.29 -6.68 5.99
C HIS A 9 1.13 -6.60 4.47
N ARG A 10 1.55 -7.62 3.71
CA ARG A 10 1.34 -7.72 2.24
C ARG A 10 1.85 -6.53 1.40
N MET A 11 2.72 -5.69 1.96
CA MET A 11 3.25 -4.49 1.32
C MET A 11 4.72 -4.32 1.69
N PRO A 12 5.57 -3.82 0.77
CA PRO A 12 6.97 -3.53 1.06
C PRO A 12 7.12 -2.45 2.14
N ARG A 13 8.01 -2.67 3.11
CA ARG A 13 8.36 -1.68 4.15
C ARG A 13 8.85 -0.37 3.54
N GLN A 14 9.73 -0.45 2.53
CA GLN A 14 10.30 0.71 1.85
C GLN A 14 9.22 1.63 1.27
N LEU A 15 8.15 1.04 0.73
CA LEU A 15 7.04 1.80 0.18
C LEU A 15 6.29 2.57 1.28
N TRP A 16 5.99 1.92 2.41
CA TRP A 16 5.33 2.57 3.55
C TRP A 16 6.18 3.68 4.16
N GLU A 17 7.48 3.46 4.31
CA GLU A 17 8.42 4.46 4.83
C GLU A 17 8.57 5.65 3.87
N ALA A 18 8.63 5.41 2.56
CA ALA A 18 8.66 6.49 1.57
C ALA A 18 7.37 7.33 1.60
N ILE A 19 6.21 6.68 1.77
CA ILE A 19 4.92 7.35 1.93
C ILE A 19 4.91 8.22 3.19
N ARG A 20 5.39 7.70 4.32
CA ARG A 20 5.54 8.48 5.56
C ARG A 20 6.42 9.72 5.37
N ILE A 21 7.53 9.61 4.64
CA ILE A 21 8.43 10.76 4.42
C ILE A 21 7.71 11.86 3.62
N VAL A 22 6.90 11.49 2.62
CA VAL A 22 6.10 12.44 1.84
C VAL A 22 4.93 13.02 2.65
N PHE A 23 4.42 12.25 3.61
CA PHE A 23 3.30 12.60 4.48
C PHE A 23 3.61 12.41 5.97
N PRO A 24 4.50 13.22 6.56
CA PRO A 24 5.01 12.97 7.92
C PRO A 24 3.97 13.14 9.02
N GLU A 25 2.89 13.89 8.74
CA GLU A 25 1.77 14.10 9.67
C GLU A 25 0.55 13.24 9.31
N ALA A 26 0.66 12.36 8.32
CA ALA A 26 -0.46 11.52 7.94
C ALA A 26 -0.75 10.45 8.98
N ALA A 27 -2.04 10.27 9.24
CA ALA A 27 -2.58 9.09 9.86
C ALA A 27 -3.53 8.43 8.85
N PHE A 28 -3.42 7.11 8.72
CA PHE A 28 -4.21 6.35 7.76
C PHE A 28 -5.37 5.67 8.45
N LEU A 29 -6.51 5.67 7.79
CA LEU A 29 -7.64 4.84 8.14
C LEU A 29 -7.44 3.51 7.43
N VAL A 30 -7.25 2.45 8.20
CA VAL A 30 -7.01 1.10 7.69
C VAL A 30 -8.23 0.25 7.99
N CYS A 31 -8.74 -0.47 6.99
CA CYS A 31 -9.86 -1.40 7.12
C CYS A 31 -9.60 -2.68 6.31
N GLY A 32 -10.36 -3.75 6.57
CA GLY A 32 -10.39 -4.88 5.65
C GLY A 32 -11.01 -4.47 4.31
N TYR A 33 -10.65 -5.14 3.22
CA TYR A 33 -11.29 -4.88 1.93
C TYR A 33 -12.69 -5.50 1.87
N ALA A 34 -13.68 -4.72 1.38
CA ALA A 34 -15.00 -5.22 1.04
C ALA A 34 -15.25 -5.06 -0.46
N PRO A 35 -15.90 -6.04 -1.13
CA PRO A 35 -16.30 -5.89 -2.52
C PRO A 35 -17.24 -4.69 -2.73
N VAL A 36 -17.19 -4.10 -3.93
CA VAL A 36 -18.06 -2.99 -4.32
C VAL A 36 -19.54 -3.34 -4.05
N GLY A 37 -20.23 -2.44 -3.36
CA GLY A 37 -21.64 -2.62 -2.98
C GLY A 37 -21.84 -3.32 -1.64
N GLN A 38 -20.77 -3.73 -0.96
CA GLN A 38 -20.80 -4.20 0.42
C GLN A 38 -20.25 -3.12 1.37
N PRO A 39 -20.73 -3.05 2.61
CA PRO A 39 -20.16 -2.13 3.59
C PRO A 39 -18.72 -2.54 3.93
N GLU A 40 -17.83 -1.55 3.98
CA GLU A 40 -16.47 -1.77 4.48
C GLU A 40 -16.51 -2.16 5.97
N PRO A 41 -15.60 -3.06 6.41
CA PRO A 41 -15.38 -3.31 7.82
C PRO A 41 -14.98 -2.02 8.56
N PRO A 42 -15.16 -1.96 9.89
CA PRO A 42 -14.73 -0.81 10.68
C PRO A 42 -13.26 -0.46 10.45
N GLU A 43 -13.00 0.83 10.21
CA GLU A 43 -11.66 1.37 10.05
C GLU A 43 -10.98 1.65 11.39
N VAL A 44 -9.65 1.57 11.39
CA VAL A 44 -8.79 1.90 12.52
C VAL A 44 -7.79 2.94 12.08
N LEU A 45 -7.62 3.99 12.89
CA LEU A 45 -6.56 4.97 12.67
C LEU A 45 -5.22 4.38 13.10
N ILE A 46 -4.28 4.25 12.16
CA ILE A 46 -2.95 3.70 12.38
C ILE A 46 -1.88 4.73 12.01
N ASP A 47 -0.80 4.73 12.79
CA ASP A 47 0.39 5.52 12.54
C ASP A 47 1.12 5.08 11.25
N THR A 48 1.80 6.01 10.61
CA THR A 48 2.59 5.79 9.40
C THR A 48 4.00 5.30 9.68
N ASP A 49 4.44 5.29 10.93
CA ASP A 49 5.65 4.55 11.32
C ASP A 49 5.47 3.04 11.08
N TRP A 50 6.43 2.39 10.41
CA TRP A 50 6.33 0.97 10.07
C TRP A 50 6.27 0.09 11.30
N ASP A 51 7.10 0.35 12.31
CA ASP A 51 7.19 -0.50 13.49
C ASP A 51 5.90 -0.34 14.34
N ALA A 52 5.34 0.87 14.39
CA ALA A 52 4.02 1.12 14.99
C ALA A 52 2.88 0.44 14.21
N PHE A 53 2.87 0.56 12.88
CA PHE A 53 1.91 -0.11 12.00
C PHE A 53 1.96 -1.64 12.16
N ALA A 54 3.17 -2.20 12.23
CA ALA A 54 3.39 -3.64 12.35
C ALA A 54 3.02 -4.18 13.75
N ALA A 55 3.22 -3.38 14.80
CA ALA A 55 2.94 -3.77 16.18
C ALA A 55 1.49 -3.51 16.62
N ASP A 56 0.70 -2.71 15.90
CA ASP A 56 -0.68 -2.41 16.30
C ASP A 56 -1.58 -3.66 16.16
N GLY A 57 -1.99 -4.21 17.31
CA GLY A 57 -2.86 -5.39 17.36
C GLY A 57 -4.26 -5.16 16.78
N ARG A 58 -4.67 -3.91 16.57
CA ARG A 58 -5.94 -3.54 15.92
C ARG A 58 -5.80 -3.46 14.40
N ASN A 59 -4.59 -3.57 13.86
CA ASN A 59 -4.35 -3.45 12.42
C ASN A 59 -5.15 -4.53 11.65
N PRO A 60 -6.09 -4.13 10.77
CA PRO A 60 -6.88 -5.07 9.99
C PRO A 60 -6.07 -6.03 9.12
N ALA A 61 -4.82 -5.69 8.78
CA ALA A 61 -3.89 -6.60 8.10
C ALA A 61 -3.65 -7.91 8.87
N ASN A 62 -3.87 -7.93 10.19
CA ASN A 62 -3.70 -9.12 11.02
C ASN A 62 -4.83 -10.15 10.85
N VAL A 63 -6.01 -9.71 10.42
CA VAL A 63 -7.22 -10.56 10.37
C VAL A 63 -7.86 -10.61 8.98
N SER A 64 -7.45 -9.72 8.07
CA SER A 64 -7.97 -9.64 6.71
C SER A 64 -6.91 -10.05 5.69
N PRO A 65 -7.25 -10.93 4.73
CA PRO A 65 -6.34 -11.31 3.64
C PRO A 65 -6.04 -10.16 2.68
N GLU A 66 -6.98 -9.21 2.58
CA GLU A 66 -6.92 -8.00 1.78
C GLU A 66 -7.34 -6.82 2.65
N TRP A 67 -6.63 -5.71 2.59
CA TRP A 67 -6.92 -4.52 3.38
C TRP A 67 -6.69 -3.27 2.55
N VAL A 68 -7.36 -2.18 2.95
CA VAL A 68 -7.20 -0.87 2.34
C VAL A 68 -6.76 0.13 3.40
N ALA A 69 -5.82 1.00 3.05
CA ALA A 69 -5.49 2.18 3.83
C ALA A 69 -5.79 3.44 3.04
N TYR A 70 -6.61 4.31 3.61
CA TYR A 70 -6.96 5.60 3.04
C TYR A 70 -6.28 6.72 3.80
N TYR A 71 -5.79 7.71 3.06
CA TYR A 71 -5.52 9.00 3.68
C TYR A 71 -6.83 9.70 4.02
N ARG A 72 -6.85 10.47 5.10
CA ARG A 72 -8.07 11.09 5.65
C ARG A 72 -8.85 11.96 4.66
N ASP A 73 -8.15 12.53 3.67
CA ASP A 73 -8.75 13.38 2.64
C ASP A 73 -9.22 12.60 1.40
N GLY A 74 -9.17 11.26 1.42
CA GLY A 74 -9.68 10.36 0.37
C GLY A 74 -8.88 10.37 -0.95
N ASN A 75 -7.90 11.25 -1.10
CA ASN A 75 -7.11 11.40 -2.33
C ASN A 75 -6.07 10.29 -2.55
N MET A 76 -6.04 9.29 -1.67
CA MET A 76 -4.99 8.31 -1.63
C MET A 76 -5.48 7.02 -0.98
N ALA A 77 -5.23 5.91 -1.65
CA ALA A 77 -5.63 4.59 -1.20
C ALA A 77 -4.52 3.57 -1.51
N ILE A 78 -4.25 2.69 -0.55
CA ILE A 78 -3.39 1.53 -0.71
C ILE A 78 -4.28 0.31 -0.58
N LEU A 79 -4.44 -0.48 -1.64
CA LEU A 79 -5.02 -1.81 -1.57
C LEU A 79 -3.88 -2.82 -1.48
N ALA A 80 -3.81 -3.57 -0.39
CA ALA A 80 -2.80 -4.61 -0.21
C ALA A 80 -3.49 -5.97 0.00
N GLY A 81 -3.04 -6.96 -0.77
CA GLY A 81 -3.51 -8.33 -0.76
C GLY A 81 -2.37 -9.30 -1.08
N PHE A 82 -2.67 -10.61 -1.04
CA PHE A 82 -1.63 -11.64 -1.17
C PHE A 82 -0.80 -11.57 -2.44
N ASP A 83 -1.45 -11.30 -3.56
CA ASP A 83 -0.83 -11.32 -4.88
C ASP A 83 -0.73 -9.90 -5.46
N LEU A 84 -1.03 -8.83 -4.68
CA LEU A 84 -1.07 -7.45 -5.19
C LEU A 84 -0.97 -6.37 -4.10
N THR A 85 -0.16 -5.34 -4.36
CA THR A 85 -0.26 -4.02 -3.74
C THR A 85 -0.53 -2.99 -4.84
N ILE A 86 -1.66 -2.30 -4.76
CA ILE A 86 -1.98 -1.13 -5.61
C ILE A 86 -1.89 0.10 -4.74
N VAL A 87 -1.21 1.14 -5.22
CA VAL A 87 -1.30 2.45 -4.59
C VAL A 87 -1.78 3.51 -5.57
N GLY A 88 -2.89 4.15 -5.20
CA GLY A 88 -3.44 5.29 -5.91
C GLY A 88 -2.95 6.58 -5.28
N PHE A 89 -2.17 7.36 -6.04
CA PHE A 89 -1.76 8.71 -5.68
C PHE A 89 -2.01 9.68 -6.86
N PRO A 90 -2.21 10.99 -6.59
CA PRO A 90 -2.02 12.02 -7.61
C PRO A 90 -0.59 11.97 -8.17
N PHE A 91 -0.39 12.25 -9.47
CA PHE A 91 0.92 12.17 -10.11
C PHE A 91 2.03 12.95 -9.37
N VAL A 92 1.71 14.13 -8.85
CA VAL A 92 2.65 14.99 -8.10
C VAL A 92 3.12 14.32 -6.79
N VAL A 93 2.28 13.49 -6.19
CA VAL A 93 2.63 12.74 -4.97
C VAL A 93 3.45 11.51 -5.33
N ALA A 94 3.05 10.77 -6.36
CA ALA A 94 3.83 9.61 -6.83
C ALA A 94 5.28 10.00 -7.18
N ASP A 95 5.47 11.15 -7.83
CA ASP A 95 6.81 11.68 -8.16
C ASP A 95 7.66 11.96 -6.91
N LYS A 96 7.05 12.52 -5.85
CA LYS A 96 7.76 12.74 -4.57
C LYS A 96 8.16 11.43 -3.90
N ILE A 97 7.31 10.41 -3.98
CA ILE A 97 7.62 9.08 -3.44
C ILE A 97 8.78 8.46 -4.23
N ASP A 98 8.76 8.56 -5.56
CA ASP A 98 9.87 8.12 -6.41
C ASP A 98 11.18 8.83 -6.08
N GLN A 99 11.15 10.14 -5.82
CA GLN A 99 12.33 10.89 -5.38
C GLN A 99 12.90 10.37 -4.05
N VAL A 100 12.04 10.00 -3.10
CA VAL A 100 12.47 9.41 -1.83
C VAL A 100 13.10 8.03 -2.05
N LEU A 101 12.43 7.16 -2.80
CA LEU A 101 12.92 5.82 -3.13
C LEU A 101 14.23 5.83 -3.92
N ALA A 102 14.43 6.83 -4.78
CA ALA A 102 15.65 7.00 -5.55
C ALA A 102 16.88 7.22 -4.64
N MET A 103 16.71 7.85 -3.47
CA MET A 103 17.79 7.99 -2.47
C MET A 103 18.18 6.64 -1.86
N GLU A 104 17.27 5.67 -1.85
CA GLU A 104 17.49 4.30 -1.40
C GLU A 104 17.92 3.35 -2.53
N GLY A 105 18.09 3.88 -3.74
CA GLY A 105 18.54 3.13 -4.91
C GLY A 105 17.43 2.34 -5.62
N THR A 106 16.16 2.71 -5.45
CA THR A 106 15.03 2.10 -6.16
C THR A 106 14.01 3.13 -6.66
N ASN A 107 12.85 2.69 -7.16
CA ASN A 107 11.70 3.52 -7.52
C ASN A 107 10.42 2.67 -7.56
N LEU A 108 9.25 3.29 -7.67
CA LEU A 108 7.95 2.63 -7.74
C LEU A 108 7.89 1.62 -8.89
N ARG A 109 8.49 1.92 -10.04
CA ARG A 109 8.52 1.00 -11.19
C ARG A 109 9.34 -0.26 -10.87
N GLU A 110 10.48 -0.11 -10.22
CA GLU A 110 11.33 -1.22 -9.82
C GLU A 110 10.68 -2.08 -8.74
N LEU A 111 10.09 -1.46 -7.71
CA LEU A 111 9.28 -2.17 -6.71
C LEU A 111 8.16 -2.97 -7.38
N THR A 112 7.44 -2.34 -8.32
CA THR A 112 6.38 -3.03 -9.08
C THR A 112 6.94 -4.19 -9.91
N ARG A 113 8.13 -4.05 -10.51
CA ARG A 113 8.76 -5.12 -11.30
C ARG A 113 9.26 -6.27 -10.46
N GLU A 114 9.81 -6.01 -9.29
CA GLU A 114 10.20 -7.06 -8.34
C GLU A 114 9.00 -7.91 -7.92
N GLU A 115 7.85 -7.26 -7.71
CA GLU A 115 6.65 -7.94 -7.22
C GLU A 115 5.85 -8.63 -8.32
N PHE A 116 5.67 -7.99 -9.47
CA PHE A 116 4.77 -8.47 -10.53
C PHE A 116 5.48 -8.94 -11.80
N GLY A 117 6.81 -8.92 -11.82
CA GLY A 117 7.60 -9.24 -13.02
C GLY A 117 7.63 -8.08 -14.03
N HIS A 118 7.94 -8.38 -15.29
CA HIS A 118 7.98 -7.34 -16.32
C HIS A 118 6.61 -6.75 -16.64
N GLU A 119 6.56 -5.50 -17.11
CA GLU A 119 5.34 -4.80 -17.54
C GLU A 119 4.44 -5.60 -18.48
N SER A 120 5.03 -6.41 -19.36
CA SER A 120 4.30 -7.32 -20.25
C SER A 120 3.53 -8.44 -19.53
N GLN A 121 3.83 -8.67 -18.26
CA GLN A 121 3.26 -9.68 -17.38
C GLN A 121 2.25 -9.09 -16.39
N TRP A 122 1.86 -7.82 -16.57
CA TRP A 122 0.87 -7.14 -15.72
C TRP A 122 -0.53 -7.00 -16.36
N PRO A 123 -1.09 -8.01 -17.07
CA PRO A 123 -2.39 -7.84 -17.70
C PRO A 123 -3.52 -7.54 -16.69
N PHE A 124 -3.33 -7.89 -15.41
CA PHE A 124 -4.28 -7.57 -14.34
C PHE A 124 -4.26 -6.07 -13.96
N LEU A 125 -3.10 -5.39 -13.97
CA LEU A 125 -3.04 -3.93 -13.70
C LEU A 125 -3.82 -3.15 -14.77
N ALA A 126 -3.76 -3.60 -16.02
CA ALA A 126 -4.54 -3.02 -17.11
C ALA A 126 -6.07 -3.21 -16.95
N THR A 127 -6.51 -4.17 -16.13
CA THR A 127 -7.93 -4.40 -15.86
C THR A 127 -8.46 -3.67 -14.63
N VAL A 128 -7.61 -3.30 -13.67
CA VAL A 128 -8.02 -2.63 -12.42
C VAL A 128 -7.96 -1.10 -12.50
N VAL A 129 -7.12 -0.54 -13.39
CA VAL A 129 -6.91 0.92 -13.54
C VAL A 129 -7.73 1.52 -14.71
N LYS A 130 -8.96 1.02 -14.95
CA LYS A 130 -9.87 1.61 -15.94
C LYS A 130 -10.88 2.56 -15.33
#